data_AF-A0A101LQ80-F1
#
_entry.id   AF-A0A101LQ80-F1
#
_cell.length_a   1.000
_cell.length_b   1.000
_cell.length_c   1.000
_cell.angle_alpha   90.00
_cell.angle_beta   90.00
_cell.angle_gamma   90.00
#
_symmetry.space_group_name_H-M   'P 1'
#
loop_
_entity.id
_entity.type
_entity.pdbx_description
1 polymer ?
#
loop_
_entity_poly.entity_id
_entity_poly.type
_entity_poly.pdbx_seq_one_letter_code
_entity_poly.pdbx_strand_id
1 'polypeptide(L)'
;MDRVVAQISQTLDWEYLIALESGLAARGLINGKVQAELDRHAHTLARRYLLKKARLGNGPFSAVEEEILEVLVTAVAALRRSRQLPHNIIKSLRSGGLIAAVQRSVCHSGVLQCRTDFEADGIARGTFEAIVNRHPGAFDAETINLASLQSAMPVHEPLQAVS
;
A
#
# COMPACT_ATOMS: atom_id res chain seq x y z
N MET A 1 23.47 19.93 1.32
CA MET A 1 22.80 18.63 1.51
C MET A 1 22.02 18.58 2.81
N ASP A 2 22.57 18.96 3.97
CA ASP A 2 21.85 18.84 5.25
C ASP A 2 20.59 19.71 5.35
N ARG A 3 20.58 20.89 4.70
CA ARG A 3 19.37 21.72 4.60
C ARG A 3 18.22 21.04 3.85
N VAL A 4 18.52 20.22 2.83
CA VAL A 4 17.52 19.48 2.05
C VAL A 4 16.94 18.35 2.90
N VAL A 5 17.79 17.62 3.61
CA VAL A 5 17.37 16.56 4.55
C VAL A 5 16.46 17.14 5.63
N ALA A 6 16.86 18.25 6.27
CA ALA A 6 16.02 18.92 7.28
C ALA A 6 14.68 19.39 6.71
N GLN A 7 14.65 19.92 5.49
CA GLN A 7 13.41 20.32 4.82
C GLN A 7 12.48 19.13 4.56
N ILE A 8 13.02 17.97 4.16
CA ILE A 8 12.24 16.75 3.99
C ILE A 8 11.62 16.35 5.34
N SER A 9 12.42 16.27 6.41
CA SER A 9 11.92 15.87 7.73
C SER A 9 10.83 16.78 8.30
N GLN A 10 10.83 18.06 7.92
CA GLN A 10 9.85 19.05 8.38
C GLN A 10 8.58 19.09 7.54
N THR A 11 8.54 18.39 6.40
CA THR A 11 7.36 18.36 5.54
C THR A 11 6.21 17.66 6.26
N LEU A 12 5.03 18.27 6.31
CA LEU A 12 3.85 17.68 6.97
C LEU A 12 2.78 17.19 5.99
N ASP A 13 2.95 17.50 4.71
CA ASP A 13 1.97 17.27 3.67
C ASP A 13 2.51 16.32 2.59
N TRP A 14 1.69 15.33 2.23
CA TRP A 14 2.03 14.28 1.28
C TRP A 14 2.22 14.81 -0.15
N GLU A 15 1.35 15.71 -0.59
CA GLU A 15 1.40 16.29 -1.94
C GLU A 15 2.61 17.21 -2.05
N TYR A 16 2.93 17.95 -0.98
CA TYR A 16 4.16 18.74 -0.91
C TYR A 16 5.43 17.87 -0.98
N LEU A 17 5.46 16.70 -0.33
CA LEU A 17 6.60 15.78 -0.42
C LEU A 17 6.85 15.32 -1.87
N ILE A 18 5.79 14.97 -2.62
CA ILE A 18 5.88 14.60 -4.04
C ILE A 18 6.44 15.75 -4.89
N ALA A 19 5.94 16.97 -4.67
CA ALA A 19 6.41 18.16 -5.37
C ALA A 19 7.88 18.47 -5.06
N LEU A 20 8.27 18.34 -3.79
CA LEU A 20 9.65 18.53 -3.34
C LEU A 20 10.60 17.52 -4.01
N GLU A 21 10.27 16.22 -3.97
CA GLU A 21 11.07 15.20 -4.66
C GLU A 21 11.21 15.50 -6.15
N SER A 22 10.11 15.85 -6.82
CA SER A 22 10.14 16.18 -8.25
C SER A 22 11.08 17.36 -8.55
N GLY A 23 11.07 18.39 -7.70
CA GLY A 23 11.98 19.53 -7.81
C GLY A 23 13.45 19.17 -7.52
N LEU A 24 13.71 18.27 -6.56
CA LEU A 24 15.06 17.78 -6.27
C LEU A 24 15.60 16.91 -7.41
N ALA A 25 14.76 16.04 -7.99
CA ALA A 25 15.10 15.19 -9.12
C ALA A 25 15.47 16.04 -10.36
N ALA A 26 14.65 17.05 -10.69
CA ALA A 26 14.89 17.94 -11.82
C ALA A 26 16.20 18.74 -11.71
N ARG A 27 16.69 18.94 -10.48
CA ARG A 27 17.96 19.65 -10.20
C ARG A 27 19.16 18.70 -10.01
N GLY A 28 18.96 17.38 -10.14
CA GLY A 28 20.01 16.39 -9.90
C GLY A 28 20.50 16.32 -8.45
N LEU A 29 19.65 16.68 -7.48
CA LEU A 29 20.01 16.80 -6.05
C LEU A 29 19.67 15.55 -5.22
N ILE A 30 19.17 14.48 -5.84
CA ILE A 30 18.86 13.22 -5.17
C ILE A 30 20.15 12.39 -5.09
N ASN A 31 20.79 12.42 -3.91
CA ASN A 31 21.84 11.47 -3.55
C ASN A 31 21.30 10.41 -2.59
N GLY A 32 22.13 9.42 -2.22
CA GLY A 32 21.70 8.33 -1.33
C GLY A 32 21.15 8.80 0.03
N LYS A 33 21.70 9.88 0.61
CA LYS A 33 21.22 10.45 1.88
C LYS A 33 19.84 11.08 1.72
N VAL A 34 19.63 11.84 0.65
CA VAL A 34 18.33 12.47 0.32
C VAL A 34 17.29 11.38 0.00
N GLN A 35 17.66 10.34 -0.75
CA GLN A 35 16.77 9.23 -1.07
C GLN A 35 16.32 8.48 0.20
N ALA A 36 17.26 8.12 1.07
CA ALA A 36 16.95 7.45 2.32
C ALA A 36 16.04 8.29 3.22
N GLU A 37 16.26 9.60 3.29
CA GLU A 37 15.41 10.50 4.07
C GLU A 37 14.01 10.65 3.46
N LEU A 38 13.91 10.76 2.13
CA LEU A 38 12.63 10.77 1.42
C LEU A 38 11.84 9.51 1.71
N ASP A 39 12.46 8.34 1.65
CA ASP A 39 11.80 7.05 1.88
C ASP A 39 11.35 6.89 3.33
N ARG A 40 12.23 7.22 4.29
CA ARG A 40 11.90 7.20 5.72
C ARG A 40 10.73 8.13 6.06
N HIS A 41 10.76 9.35 5.54
CA HIS A 41 9.74 10.35 5.83
C HIS A 41 8.42 10.06 5.10
N ALA A 42 8.51 9.53 3.87
CA ALA A 42 7.34 9.10 3.11
C ALA A 42 6.52 8.07 3.87
N HIS A 43 7.15 7.12 4.55
CA HIS A 43 6.44 6.11 5.34
C HIS A 43 5.56 6.74 6.43
N THR A 44 6.12 7.69 7.19
CA THR A 44 5.39 8.44 8.23
C THR A 44 4.22 9.23 7.64
N LEU A 45 4.46 9.94 6.55
CA LEU A 45 3.42 10.76 5.92
C LEU A 45 2.35 9.93 5.23
N ALA A 46 2.69 8.80 4.61
CA ALA A 46 1.76 7.87 4.01
C ALA A 46 0.79 7.32 5.07
N ARG A 47 1.29 6.91 6.25
CA ARG A 47 0.43 6.49 7.37
C ARG A 47 -0.52 7.61 7.79
N ARG A 48 -0.01 8.81 8.03
CA ARG A 48 -0.85 9.97 8.40
C ARG A 48 -1.88 10.31 7.32
N TYR A 49 -1.48 10.24 6.05
CA TYR A 49 -2.34 10.50 4.90
C TYR A 49 -3.49 9.50 4.85
N LEU A 50 -3.19 8.19 4.96
CA LEU A 50 -4.20 7.13 4.98
C LEU A 50 -5.19 7.34 6.14
N LEU A 51 -4.70 7.52 7.37
CA LEU A 51 -5.56 7.74 8.55
C LEU A 51 -6.52 8.93 8.35
N LYS A 52 -5.98 10.07 7.88
CA LYS A 52 -6.75 11.29 7.66
C LYS A 52 -7.71 11.18 6.49
N LYS A 53 -7.25 10.73 5.33
CA LYS A 53 -8.02 10.78 4.08
C LYS A 53 -9.01 9.62 4.00
N ALA A 54 -8.69 8.44 4.52
CA ALA A 54 -9.61 7.32 4.59
C ALA A 54 -10.55 7.35 5.80
N ARG A 55 -10.33 8.28 6.75
CA ARG A 55 -11.14 8.43 7.97
C ARG A 55 -11.13 7.19 8.87
N LEU A 56 -9.97 6.54 9.00
CA LEU A 56 -9.80 5.30 9.79
C LEU A 56 -9.77 5.55 11.32
N GLY A 57 -9.84 6.80 11.77
CA GLY A 57 -9.63 7.16 13.17
C GLY A 57 -8.15 7.15 13.57
N ASN A 58 -7.89 7.31 14.87
CA ASN A 58 -6.53 7.36 15.44
C ASN A 58 -6.18 6.11 16.27
N GLY A 59 -7.01 5.07 16.21
CA GLY A 59 -6.81 3.81 16.93
C GLY A 59 -7.44 3.75 18.34
N PRO A 60 -7.17 2.67 19.09
CA PRO A 60 -6.21 1.60 18.76
C PRO A 60 -6.68 0.69 17.62
N PHE A 61 -5.76 0.30 16.75
CA PHE A 61 -5.98 -0.71 15.72
C PHE A 61 -5.63 -2.10 16.27
N SER A 62 -6.33 -3.13 15.81
CA SER A 62 -5.96 -4.52 16.09
C SER A 62 -4.66 -4.91 15.37
N ALA A 63 -4.03 -6.03 15.77
CA ALA A 63 -2.77 -6.49 15.17
C ALA A 63 -2.89 -6.70 13.64
N VAL A 64 -4.00 -7.28 13.20
CA VAL A 64 -4.29 -7.48 11.77
C VAL A 64 -4.52 -6.16 11.03
N GLU A 65 -5.18 -5.18 11.66
CA GLU A 65 -5.40 -3.86 11.06
C GLU A 65 -4.10 -3.07 10.94
N GLU A 66 -3.23 -3.11 11.94
CA GLU A 66 -1.89 -2.51 11.82
C GLU A 66 -1.09 -3.16 10.70
N GLU A 67 -1.20 -4.48 10.54
CA GLU A 67 -0.49 -5.17 9.47
C GLU A 67 -1.00 -4.78 8.08
N ILE A 68 -2.33 -4.71 7.90
CA ILE A 68 -2.94 -4.21 6.66
C ILE A 68 -2.50 -2.77 6.41
N LEU A 69 -2.54 -1.93 7.45
CA LEU A 69 -2.14 -0.53 7.34
C LEU A 69 -0.68 -0.41 6.90
N GLU A 70 0.23 -1.22 7.44
CA GLU A 70 1.65 -1.22 7.09
C GLU A 70 1.89 -1.57 5.61
N VAL A 71 1.20 -2.58 5.10
CA VAL A 71 1.23 -2.93 3.66
C VAL A 71 0.78 -1.76 2.80
N LEU A 72 -0.34 -1.12 3.18
CA LEU A 72 -0.87 0.04 2.47
C LEU A 72 0.09 1.23 2.54
N VAL A 73 0.69 1.49 3.70
CA VAL A 73 1.68 2.56 3.90
C VAL A 73 2.88 2.35 2.98
N THR A 74 3.39 1.13 2.89
CA THR A 74 4.50 0.78 2.00
C THR A 74 4.15 1.02 0.53
N ALA A 75 2.96 0.60 0.10
CA ALA A 75 2.48 0.82 -1.26
C ALA A 75 2.31 2.32 -1.57
N VAL A 76 1.66 3.09 -0.69
CA VAL A 76 1.53 4.54 -0.84
C VAL A 76 2.88 5.24 -0.86
N ALA A 77 3.81 4.83 0.01
CA ALA A 77 5.18 5.36 0.05
C ALA A 77 5.90 5.19 -1.30
N ALA A 78 5.68 4.06 -1.98
CA ALA A 78 6.24 3.76 -3.29
C ALA A 78 5.59 4.57 -4.42
N LEU A 79 4.26 4.77 -4.40
CA LEU A 79 3.52 5.54 -5.43
C LEU A 79 4.01 6.98 -5.59
N ARG A 80 4.56 7.56 -4.52
CA ARG A 80 5.22 8.87 -4.50
C ARG A 80 6.22 9.04 -5.64
N ARG A 81 7.06 8.02 -5.88
CA ARG A 81 8.13 8.06 -6.90
C ARG A 81 7.56 8.18 -8.31
N SER A 82 6.38 7.61 -8.53
CA SER A 82 5.61 7.71 -9.77
C SER A 82 4.71 8.94 -9.82
N ARG A 83 4.77 9.83 -8.81
CA ARG A 83 3.91 11.01 -8.64
C ARG A 83 2.42 10.69 -8.62
N GLN A 84 2.08 9.46 -8.22
CA GLN A 84 0.70 9.00 -8.17
C GLN A 84 0.14 9.17 -6.76
N LEU A 85 -1.15 9.46 -6.70
CA LEU A 85 -1.92 9.52 -5.46
C LEU A 85 -2.66 8.19 -5.26
N PRO A 86 -2.77 7.69 -4.02
CA PRO A 86 -3.34 6.37 -3.73
C PRO A 86 -4.88 6.39 -3.73
N HIS A 87 -5.49 6.81 -4.83
CA HIS A 87 -6.93 7.04 -4.92
C HIS A 87 -7.75 5.76 -4.72
N ASN A 88 -7.31 4.64 -5.27
CA ASN A 88 -8.04 3.37 -5.15
C ASN A 88 -7.97 2.83 -3.73
N ILE A 89 -6.78 2.89 -3.11
CA ILE A 89 -6.62 2.60 -1.68
C ILE A 89 -7.57 3.44 -0.83
N ILE A 90 -7.58 4.78 -0.99
CA ILE A 90 -8.45 5.65 -0.19
C ILE A 90 -9.93 5.35 -0.42
N LYS A 91 -10.35 5.13 -1.67
CA LYS A 91 -11.73 4.80 -2.00
C LYS A 91 -12.16 3.49 -1.34
N SER A 92 -11.32 2.46 -1.41
CA SER A 92 -11.60 1.15 -0.81
C SER A 92 -11.65 1.25 0.72
N LEU A 93 -10.74 1.97 1.36
CA LEU A 93 -10.77 2.12 2.82
C LEU A 93 -12.02 2.89 3.29
N ARG A 94 -12.48 3.90 2.55
CA ARG A 94 -13.69 4.66 2.91
C ARG A 94 -14.97 3.84 2.86
N SER A 95 -15.02 2.76 2.08
CA SER A 95 -16.21 1.93 1.95
C SER A 95 -16.33 0.83 3.01
N GLY A 96 -15.45 0.80 4.02
CA GLY A 96 -15.65 -0.11 5.16
C GLY A 96 -14.45 -0.35 6.09
N GLY A 97 -13.39 0.47 6.01
CA GLY A 97 -12.19 0.28 6.82
C GLY A 97 -11.21 -0.75 6.24
N LEU A 98 -10.22 -1.12 7.06
CA LEU A 98 -9.07 -1.94 6.66
C LEU A 98 -9.48 -3.39 6.36
N ILE A 99 -10.22 -4.04 7.27
CA ILE A 99 -10.67 -5.43 7.11
C ILE A 99 -11.59 -5.58 5.90
N ALA A 100 -12.61 -4.73 5.78
CA ALA A 100 -13.53 -4.81 4.65
C ALA A 100 -12.85 -4.53 3.30
N ALA A 101 -11.80 -3.68 3.28
CA ALA A 101 -11.02 -3.45 2.07
C ALA A 101 -10.27 -4.71 1.63
N VAL A 102 -9.69 -5.46 2.57
CA VAL A 102 -9.05 -6.77 2.32
C VAL A 102 -10.06 -7.80 1.87
N GLN A 103 -11.19 -7.94 2.57
CA GLN A 103 -12.25 -8.90 2.18
C GLN A 103 -12.75 -8.64 0.76
N ARG A 104 -13.00 -7.38 0.39
CA ARG A 104 -13.33 -7.05 -0.99
C ARG A 104 -12.21 -7.44 -1.94
N SER A 105 -10.96 -7.09 -1.64
CA SER A 105 -9.86 -7.44 -2.54
C SER A 105 -9.72 -8.94 -2.78
N VAL A 106 -9.85 -9.76 -1.74
CA VAL A 106 -9.73 -11.22 -1.81
C VAL A 106 -10.97 -11.86 -2.43
N CYS A 107 -12.17 -11.39 -2.07
CA CYS A 107 -13.40 -11.95 -2.66
C CYS A 107 -13.55 -11.56 -4.14
N HIS A 108 -12.99 -10.43 -4.56
CA HIS A 108 -13.07 -9.95 -5.95
C HIS A 108 -11.96 -10.53 -6.86
N SER A 109 -10.92 -11.15 -6.29
CA SER A 109 -9.97 -11.95 -7.06
C SER A 109 -10.54 -13.33 -7.47
N GLY A 110 -11.75 -13.68 -7.02
CA GLY A 110 -12.52 -14.85 -7.46
C GLY A 110 -13.66 -14.50 -8.43
N VAL A 111 -13.66 -15.14 -9.62
CA VAL A 111 -14.72 -15.28 -10.67
C VAL A 111 -15.50 -14.03 -11.17
N LEU A 112 -15.72 -12.98 -10.37
CA LEU A 112 -16.45 -11.77 -10.74
C LEU A 112 -15.54 -10.54 -10.63
N GLN A 113 -15.08 -10.06 -11.78
CA GLN A 113 -14.12 -8.97 -11.98
C GLN A 113 -14.65 -7.58 -11.58
N CYS A 114 -14.90 -7.32 -10.30
CA CYS A 114 -14.94 -5.95 -9.79
C CYS A 114 -13.54 -5.58 -9.30
N ARG A 115 -12.70 -5.04 -10.19
CA ARG A 115 -11.33 -4.63 -9.85
C ARG A 115 -11.31 -3.64 -8.68
N THR A 116 -10.89 -4.09 -7.50
CA THR A 116 -10.17 -3.22 -6.56
C THR A 116 -8.73 -3.17 -7.04
N ASP A 117 -8.36 -2.11 -7.76
CA ASP A 117 -7.06 -1.92 -8.41
C ASP A 117 -5.90 -1.68 -7.43
N PHE A 118 -5.85 -2.42 -6.32
CA PHE A 118 -4.72 -2.39 -5.39
C PHE A 118 -3.40 -2.82 -6.05
N GLU A 119 -3.47 -3.72 -7.03
CA GLU A 119 -2.32 -4.06 -7.89
C GLU A 119 -1.81 -2.84 -8.68
N ALA A 120 -2.71 -1.97 -9.17
CA ALA A 120 -2.31 -0.74 -9.85
C ALA A 120 -1.69 0.28 -8.88
N ASP A 121 -2.08 0.22 -7.61
CA ASP A 121 -1.49 1.01 -6.53
C ASP A 121 -0.20 0.36 -5.96
N GLY A 122 0.28 -0.74 -6.56
CA GLY A 122 1.57 -1.37 -6.25
C GLY A 122 1.54 -2.49 -5.20
N ILE A 123 0.35 -2.97 -4.82
CA ILE A 123 0.22 -4.11 -3.89
C ILE A 123 0.35 -5.42 -4.68
N ALA A 124 1.30 -6.25 -4.29
CA ALA A 124 1.52 -7.53 -4.96
C ALA A 124 0.32 -8.48 -4.79
N ARG A 125 0.02 -9.26 -5.84
CA ARG A 125 -0.98 -10.32 -5.77
C ARG A 125 -0.62 -11.32 -4.68
N GLY A 126 -1.60 -11.77 -3.91
CA GLY A 126 -1.39 -12.72 -2.82
C GLY A 126 -1.03 -12.05 -1.48
N THR A 127 -0.71 -10.75 -1.43
CA THR A 127 -0.35 -10.08 -0.18
C THR A 127 -1.50 -10.08 0.82
N PHE A 128 -2.73 -9.80 0.38
CA PHE A 128 -3.89 -9.78 1.26
C PHE A 128 -4.36 -11.18 1.64
N GLU A 129 -4.31 -12.13 0.71
CA GLU A 129 -4.57 -13.54 0.96
C GLU A 129 -3.62 -14.09 2.04
N ALA A 130 -2.34 -13.72 2.00
CA ALA A 130 -1.36 -14.10 3.01
C ALA A 130 -1.63 -13.47 4.39
N ILE A 131 -2.23 -12.28 4.46
CA ILE A 131 -2.70 -11.68 5.73
C ILE A 131 -3.90 -12.48 6.25
N VAL A 132 -4.88 -12.78 5.39
CA VAL A 132 -6.07 -13.58 5.75
C VAL A 132 -5.66 -14.93 6.33
N ASN A 133 -4.73 -15.62 5.69
CA ASN A 133 -4.27 -16.95 6.13
C ASN A 133 -3.51 -16.91 7.48
N ARG A 134 -2.89 -15.79 7.84
CA ARG A 134 -2.23 -15.63 9.15
C ARG A 134 -3.18 -15.17 10.25
N HIS A 135 -4.26 -14.49 9.89
CA HIS A 135 -5.25 -13.96 10.83
C HIS A 135 -6.68 -14.39 10.49
N PRO A 136 -6.97 -15.71 10.33
CA PRO A 136 -8.27 -16.16 9.84
C PRO A 136 -9.43 -15.71 10.74
N GLY A 137 -9.22 -15.60 12.06
CA GLY A 137 -10.25 -15.15 13.01
C GLY A 137 -10.72 -13.71 12.84
N ALA A 138 -10.06 -12.90 11.99
CA ALA A 138 -10.43 -11.52 11.71
C ALA A 138 -11.33 -11.35 10.47
N PHE A 139 -11.55 -12.41 9.70
CA PHE A 139 -12.24 -12.36 8.41
C PHE A 139 -13.44 -13.31 8.38
N ASP A 140 -14.37 -13.07 7.45
CA ASP A 140 -15.49 -13.99 7.24
C ASP A 140 -15.03 -15.32 6.59
N ALA A 141 -15.86 -16.35 6.73
CA ALA A 141 -15.55 -17.70 6.25
C ALA A 141 -15.35 -17.77 4.73
N GLU A 142 -16.06 -16.94 3.96
CA GLU A 142 -15.94 -16.90 2.50
C GLU A 142 -14.56 -16.37 2.08
N THR A 143 -14.11 -15.29 2.69
CA THR A 143 -12.78 -14.69 2.49
C THR A 143 -11.67 -15.69 2.81
N ILE A 144 -11.81 -16.42 3.92
CA ILE A 144 -10.83 -17.45 4.33
C ILE A 144 -10.75 -18.58 3.29
N ASN A 145 -11.92 -19.07 2.82
CA ASN A 145 -11.98 -20.13 1.82
C ASN A 145 -11.30 -19.69 0.51
N LEU A 146 -11.59 -18.48 0.03
CA LEU A 146 -11.00 -17.95 -1.20
C LEU A 146 -9.48 -17.72 -1.07
N ALA A 147 -9.00 -17.18 0.04
CA ALA A 147 -7.56 -17.00 0.31
C ALA A 147 -6.80 -18.34 0.35
N SER A 148 -7.44 -19.38 0.89
CA SER A 148 -6.88 -20.73 0.95
C SER A 148 -6.76 -21.38 -0.44
N LEU A 149 -7.77 -21.19 -1.30
CA LEU A 149 -7.77 -21.72 -2.67
C LEU A 149 -6.67 -21.10 -3.53
N GLN A 150 -6.41 -19.80 -3.37
CA GLN A 150 -5.36 -19.12 -4.14
C GLN A 150 -3.95 -19.47 -3.69
N SER A 151 -3.77 -19.85 -2.42
CA SER A 151 -2.49 -20.34 -1.91
C SER A 151 -2.13 -21.74 -2.42
N ALA A 152 -3.13 -22.50 -2.90
CA ALA A 152 -2.97 -23.84 -3.47
C ALA A 152 -2.69 -23.84 -4.98
N MET A 153 -2.77 -22.69 -5.66
CA MET A 153 -2.41 -22.57 -7.08
C MET A 153 -0.90 -22.35 -7.20
N PRO A 154 -0.15 -23.26 -7.86
CA PRO A 154 1.26 -23.01 -8.14
C PRO A 154 1.36 -21.77 -9.05
N VAL A 155 2.27 -20.88 -8.69
CA VAL A 155 2.68 -19.76 -9.55
C VAL A 155 3.08 -20.36 -10.90
N HIS A 156 2.32 -20.06 -11.95
CA HIS A 156 2.66 -20.49 -13.30
C HIS A 156 4.08 -20.02 -13.62
N GLU A 157 5.03 -20.95 -13.69
CA GLU A 157 6.29 -20.74 -14.37
C GLU A 157 6.00 -20.27 -15.80
N PRO A 158 6.60 -19.15 -16.26
CA PRO A 158 6.48 -18.78 -17.65
C PRO A 158 7.15 -19.88 -18.48
N LEU A 159 6.38 -20.45 -19.42
CA LEU A 159 6.81 -21.39 -20.43
C LEU A 159 8.16 -20.95 -21.01
N GLN A 160 9.23 -21.69 -20.69
CA GLN A 160 10.43 -21.68 -21.50
C GLN A 160 10.09 -22.37 -22.83
N ALA A 161 9.67 -21.56 -23.81
CA ALA A 161 9.76 -21.96 -25.20
C ALA A 161 11.25 -21.97 -25.56
N VAL A 162 11.81 -23.17 -25.70
CA VAL A 162 13.12 -23.38 -26.33
C VAL A 162 12.95 -24.40 -27.44
N SER A 163 13.14 -23.87 -28.65
CA SER A 163 13.44 -24.50 -29.95
C SER A 163 12.34 -25.30 -30.66
#